data_AF-A0AAV2A4G8-F1
#
_entry.id   AF-A0AAV2A4G8-F1
#
_cell.length_a   1.000
_cell.length_b   1.000
_cell.length_c   1.000
_cell.angle_alpha   90.00
_cell.angle_beta   90.00
_cell.angle_gamma   90.00
#
_symmetry.space_group_name_H-M   'P 1'
#
loop_
_entity.id
_entity.type
_entity.pdbx_description
1 polymer ?
#
loop_
_entity_poly.entity_id
_entity_poly.type
_entity_poly.pdbx_seq_one_letter_code
_entity_poly.pdbx_strand_id
1 'polypeptide(L)'
;MSESRAKMLSKNEETWYIGWSNCNPDISSVLRQHYSKPHFLPDDSELSAIDWIFMGFQGPGASMHLDYVRRPSWQAQIRGRKTWYLLPPPECEDVCTPMNITVHRGDIILIDTNQWYHTTVIEGNEMSVTLGSEYD
;
A
#
# COMPACT_ATOMS: atom_id res chain seq x y z
N MET A 1 21.98 1.47 4.32
CA MET A 1 21.58 0.06 4.58
C MET A 1 22.61 -0.85 3.92
N SER A 2 23.07 -1.91 4.60
CA SER A 2 23.96 -2.90 3.97
C SER A 2 23.19 -3.81 3.00
N GLU A 3 23.89 -4.46 2.08
CA GLU A 3 23.29 -5.44 1.17
C GLU A 3 22.70 -6.64 1.94
N SER A 4 23.37 -7.08 3.01
CA SER A 4 22.90 -8.17 3.87
C SER A 4 21.55 -7.86 4.51
N ARG A 5 21.36 -6.62 4.99
CA ARG A 5 20.09 -6.13 5.54
C ARG A 5 19.04 -5.94 4.46
N ALA A 6 19.40 -5.33 3.33
CA ALA A 6 18.49 -5.12 2.21
C ALA A 6 17.89 -6.45 1.70
N LYS A 7 18.69 -7.52 1.66
CA LYS A 7 18.25 -8.85 1.22
C LYS A 7 17.81 -9.78 2.37
N MET A 8 17.85 -9.33 3.62
CA MET A 8 17.60 -10.13 4.83
C MET A 8 18.34 -11.48 4.82
N LEU A 9 19.65 -11.46 4.55
CA LEU A 9 20.47 -12.69 4.41
C LEU A 9 20.66 -13.46 5.73
N SER A 10 20.42 -12.81 6.88
CA SER A 10 20.52 -13.40 8.21
C SER A 10 19.29 -13.05 9.05
N LYS A 11 18.91 -13.94 9.97
CA LYS A 11 17.80 -13.73 10.91
C LYS A 11 18.08 -12.62 11.93
N ASN A 12 19.33 -12.21 12.09
CA ASN A 12 19.73 -11.16 13.02
C ASN A 12 19.69 -9.76 12.38
N GLU A 13 19.38 -9.65 11.09
CA GLU A 13 19.27 -8.36 10.42
C GLU A 13 18.02 -7.62 10.89
N GLU A 14 18.15 -6.32 11.14
CA GLU A 14 17.01 -5.47 11.47
C GLU A 14 16.10 -5.33 10.26
N THR A 15 14.79 -5.54 10.46
CA THR A 15 13.80 -5.39 9.40
C THR A 15 13.71 -3.93 8.93
N TRP A 16 13.06 -3.73 7.80
CA TRP A 16 12.90 -2.42 7.21
C TRP A 16 11.60 -2.35 6.42
N TYR A 17 11.10 -1.13 6.30
CA TYR A 17 9.95 -0.76 5.49
C TYR A 17 10.23 0.56 4.81
N ILE A 18 9.92 0.67 3.52
CA ILE A 18 10.03 1.89 2.74
C ILE A 18 8.74 2.11 1.94
N GLY A 19 8.36 3.38 1.82
CA GLY A 19 7.37 3.85 0.85
C GLY A 19 8.06 4.84 -0.08
N TRP A 20 7.81 4.72 -1.38
CA TRP A 20 8.34 5.60 -2.40
C TRP A 20 7.23 6.06 -3.32
N SER A 21 7.09 7.37 -3.51
CA SER A 21 6.25 7.95 -4.56
C SER A 21 7.08 8.33 -5.77
N ASN A 22 6.54 8.06 -6.95
CA ASN A 22 7.09 8.54 -8.21
C ASN A 22 6.12 9.53 -8.87
N CYS A 23 6.60 10.74 -9.13
CA CYS A 23 5.90 11.75 -9.93
C CYS A 23 6.64 12.08 -11.24
N ASN A 24 7.74 11.40 -11.55
CA ASN A 24 8.47 11.60 -12.79
C ASN A 24 7.75 10.85 -13.94
N PRO A 25 7.37 11.55 -15.02
CA PRO A 25 6.58 10.97 -16.11
C PRO A 25 7.32 9.87 -16.88
N ASP A 26 8.65 9.97 -17.04
CA ASP A 26 9.44 8.94 -17.73
C ASP A 26 9.44 7.64 -16.93
N ILE A 27 9.59 7.74 -15.61
CA ILE A 27 9.55 6.60 -14.70
C ILE A 27 8.13 6.03 -14.61
N SER A 28 7.11 6.89 -14.56
CA SER A 28 5.71 6.44 -14.59
C SER A 28 5.42 5.70 -15.89
N SER A 29 5.90 6.18 -17.04
CA SER A 29 5.72 5.49 -18.32
C SER A 29 6.36 4.10 -18.33
N VAL A 30 7.48 3.88 -17.64
CA VAL A 30 8.09 2.55 -17.49
C VAL A 30 7.27 1.69 -16.53
N LEU A 31 6.87 2.22 -15.37
CA LEU A 31 6.06 1.48 -14.41
C LEU A 31 4.74 1.00 -15.02
N ARG A 32 4.07 1.85 -15.81
CA ARG A 32 2.80 1.53 -16.50
C ARG A 32 2.92 0.45 -17.58
N GLN A 33 4.13 0.03 -17.96
CA GLN A 33 4.32 -1.16 -18.80
C GLN A 33 4.12 -2.47 -18.01
N HIS A 34 4.21 -2.42 -16.69
CA HIS A 34 4.16 -3.59 -15.81
C HIS A 34 2.80 -3.83 -15.16
N TYR A 35 1.88 -2.87 -15.24
CA TYR A 35 0.54 -2.99 -14.68
C TYR A 35 -0.44 -2.06 -15.40
N SER A 36 -1.72 -2.42 -15.34
CA SER A 36 -2.83 -1.60 -15.81
C SER A 36 -3.69 -1.12 -14.64
N LYS A 37 -4.59 -0.18 -14.91
CA LYS A 37 -5.69 0.17 -13.99
C LYS A 37 -6.39 -1.12 -13.50
N PRO A 38 -6.76 -1.23 -12.21
CA PRO A 38 -7.56 -2.35 -11.73
C PRO A 38 -8.85 -2.51 -12.54
N HIS A 39 -9.16 -3.75 -12.95
CA HIS A 39 -10.24 -4.07 -13.89
C HIS A 39 -11.66 -3.75 -13.37
N PHE A 40 -11.82 -3.59 -12.06
CA PHE A 40 -13.11 -3.25 -11.44
C PHE A 40 -13.35 -1.74 -11.36
N LEU A 41 -12.35 -0.91 -11.70
CA LEU A 41 -12.56 0.52 -11.82
C LEU A 41 -13.31 0.83 -13.12
N PRO A 42 -14.21 1.84 -13.13
CA PRO A 42 -14.90 2.29 -14.34
C PRO A 42 -13.95 2.53 -15.51
N ASP A 43 -14.38 2.25 -16.73
CA ASP A 43 -13.53 2.39 -17.94
C ASP A 43 -13.03 3.83 -18.12
N ASP A 44 -13.85 4.81 -17.76
CA ASP A 44 -13.57 6.25 -17.80
C ASP A 44 -12.74 6.76 -16.62
N SER A 45 -12.47 5.94 -15.60
CA SER A 45 -11.61 6.37 -14.50
C SER A 45 -10.17 6.62 -14.96
N GLU A 46 -9.61 7.74 -14.52
CA GLU A 46 -8.21 8.09 -14.73
C GLU A 46 -7.35 7.61 -13.55
N LEU A 47 -6.06 7.45 -13.83
CA LEU A 47 -5.06 7.13 -12.82
C LEU A 47 -4.28 8.40 -12.51
N SER A 48 -3.97 8.63 -11.23
CA SER A 48 -3.11 9.73 -10.84
C SER A 48 -1.73 9.62 -11.49
N ALA A 49 -1.08 10.77 -11.70
CA ALA A 49 0.29 10.84 -12.16
C ALA A 49 1.28 10.23 -11.14
N ILE A 50 0.85 10.08 -9.88
CA ILE A 50 1.66 9.57 -8.78
C ILE A 50 1.41 8.08 -8.57
N ASP A 51 2.51 7.32 -8.60
CA ASP A 51 2.53 5.92 -8.24
C ASP A 51 3.24 5.74 -6.89
N TRP A 52 2.71 4.86 -6.05
CA TRP A 52 3.26 4.53 -4.75
C TRP A 52 3.74 3.08 -4.74
N ILE A 53 4.99 2.88 -4.35
CA ILE A 53 5.57 1.56 -4.13
C ILE A 53 5.91 1.44 -2.65
N PHE A 54 5.37 0.42 -1.98
CA PHE A 54 5.79 0.07 -0.62
C PHE A 54 6.43 -1.30 -0.60
N MET A 55 7.57 -1.38 0.09
CA MET A 55 8.34 -2.60 0.22
C MET A 55 8.87 -2.76 1.65
N GLY A 56 8.94 -4.00 2.11
CA GLY A 56 9.57 -4.30 3.39
C GLY A 56 9.47 -5.76 3.76
N PHE A 57 9.98 -6.07 4.94
CA PHE A 57 9.90 -7.39 5.55
C PHE A 57 8.96 -7.36 6.77
N GLN A 58 8.79 -8.53 7.39
CA GLN A 58 7.91 -8.71 8.55
C GLN A 58 8.04 -7.59 9.58
N GLY A 59 6.92 -7.06 10.04
CA GLY A 59 6.87 -6.04 11.07
C GLY A 59 6.01 -4.82 10.70
N PRO A 60 6.18 -3.71 11.44
CA PRO A 60 5.42 -2.50 11.22
C PRO A 60 5.62 -1.94 9.80
N GLY A 61 4.51 -1.64 9.13
CA GLY A 61 4.48 -0.87 7.89
C GLY A 61 4.25 0.62 8.17
N ALA A 62 3.29 1.23 7.49
CA ALA A 62 2.84 2.58 7.79
C ALA A 62 2.14 2.62 9.16
N SER A 63 2.50 3.59 9.99
CA SER A 63 1.84 3.87 11.29
C SER A 63 0.40 4.36 11.11
N MET A 64 -0.39 4.41 12.17
CA MET A 64 -1.77 4.91 12.13
C MET A 64 -1.82 6.36 11.63
N HIS A 65 -2.50 6.61 10.51
CA HIS A 65 -2.68 7.95 9.93
C HIS A 65 -3.90 8.02 9.01
N LEU A 66 -4.26 9.25 8.63
CA LEU A 66 -5.03 9.53 7.43
C LEU A 66 -4.07 10.00 6.34
N ASP A 67 -4.41 9.70 5.10
CA ASP A 67 -3.78 10.34 3.97
C ASP A 67 -4.33 11.75 3.76
N TYR A 68 -3.55 12.57 3.05
CA TYR A 68 -3.96 13.89 2.55
C TYR A 68 -3.79 13.92 1.04
N VAL A 69 -4.44 12.96 0.38
CA VAL A 69 -4.44 12.80 -1.07
C VAL A 69 -5.74 13.34 -1.66
N ARG A 70 -5.81 13.56 -2.98
CA ARG A 70 -6.99 14.23 -3.56
C ARG A 70 -8.13 13.26 -3.79
N ARG A 71 -7.83 11.99 -3.98
CA ARG A 71 -8.77 10.99 -4.48
C ARG A 71 -8.59 9.66 -3.74
N PRO A 72 -9.61 8.77 -3.76
CA PRO A 72 -9.48 7.45 -3.15
C PRO A 72 -8.32 6.67 -3.75
N SER A 73 -7.70 5.83 -2.91
CA SER A 73 -6.50 5.08 -3.28
C SER A 73 -6.82 3.61 -3.46
N TRP A 74 -6.12 2.97 -4.40
CA TRP A 74 -6.08 1.52 -4.50
C TRP A 74 -4.64 1.04 -4.34
N GLN A 75 -4.48 -0.20 -3.87
CA GLN A 75 -3.18 -0.81 -3.70
C GLN A 75 -3.22 -2.31 -3.98
N ALA A 76 -2.41 -2.73 -4.95
CA ALA A 76 -2.23 -4.12 -5.34
C ALA A 76 -1.05 -4.76 -4.59
N GLN A 77 -1.25 -5.96 -4.08
CA GLN A 77 -0.21 -6.75 -3.41
C GLN A 77 0.51 -7.65 -4.44
N ILE A 78 1.72 -7.25 -4.82
CA ILE A 78 2.51 -7.92 -5.86
C ILE A 78 3.23 -9.16 -5.32
N ARG A 79 3.72 -9.08 -4.07
CA ARG A 79 4.43 -10.15 -3.38
C ARG A 79 4.20 -10.08 -1.88
N GLY A 80 4.22 -11.21 -1.18
CA GLY A 80 3.99 -11.25 0.26
C GLY A 80 2.53 -10.97 0.61
N ARG A 81 2.31 -10.57 1.85
CA ARG A 81 0.99 -10.18 2.36
C ARG A 81 1.12 -9.04 3.36
N LYS A 82 0.06 -8.26 3.48
CA LYS A 82 0.02 -7.10 4.37
C LYS A 82 -1.35 -6.99 5.01
N THR A 83 -1.39 -6.88 6.32
CA THR A 83 -2.61 -6.64 7.07
C THR A 83 -2.82 -5.15 7.25
N TRP A 84 -4.00 -4.68 6.86
CA TRP A 84 -4.50 -3.33 7.09
C TRP A 84 -5.42 -3.36 8.31
N TYR A 85 -5.23 -2.41 9.20
CA TYR A 85 -6.16 -2.14 10.29
C TYR A 85 -6.77 -0.76 10.04
N LEU A 86 -8.09 -0.71 9.98
CA LEU A 86 -8.89 0.45 9.61
C LEU A 86 -9.74 0.85 10.80
N LEU A 87 -9.59 2.09 11.25
CA LEU A 87 -10.41 2.68 12.29
C LEU A 87 -11.34 3.73 11.67
N PRO A 88 -12.61 3.78 12.13
CA PRO A 88 -13.53 4.80 11.67
C PRO A 88 -13.07 6.20 12.11
N PRO A 89 -13.48 7.25 11.38
CA PRO A 89 -13.26 8.61 11.82
C PRO A 89 -14.10 8.92 13.08
N PRO A 90 -13.67 9.89 13.93
CA PRO A 90 -14.37 10.24 15.17
C PRO A 90 -15.86 10.55 14.99
N GLU A 91 -16.24 11.10 13.84
CA GLU A 91 -17.61 11.51 13.50
C GLU A 91 -18.60 10.35 13.43
N CYS A 92 -18.12 9.10 13.27
CA CYS A 92 -18.98 7.92 13.26
C CYS A 92 -18.52 6.80 14.19
N GLU A 93 -17.62 7.08 15.14
CA GLU A 93 -17.04 6.07 16.06
C GLU A 93 -18.11 5.30 16.86
N ASP A 94 -19.27 5.90 17.11
CA ASP A 94 -20.39 5.32 17.84
C ASP A 94 -21.25 4.35 17.01
N VAL A 95 -21.18 4.42 15.67
CA VAL A 95 -22.00 3.59 14.76
C VAL A 95 -21.18 2.75 13.78
N CYS A 96 -19.95 3.17 13.49
CA CYS A 96 -19.00 2.47 12.64
C CYS A 96 -18.14 1.51 13.46
N THR A 97 -17.77 0.37 12.87
CA THR A 97 -16.89 -0.62 13.53
C THR A 97 -15.49 -0.61 12.91
N PRO A 98 -14.42 -0.75 13.71
CA PRO A 98 -13.09 -1.07 13.21
C PRO A 98 -13.10 -2.29 12.31
N MET A 99 -12.27 -2.28 11.27
CA MET A 99 -12.10 -3.38 10.33
C MET A 99 -10.63 -3.74 10.19
N ASN A 100 -10.36 -4.98 9.83
CA ASN A 100 -9.04 -5.38 9.38
C ASN A 100 -9.15 -6.29 8.16
N ILE A 101 -8.11 -6.29 7.34
CA ILE A 101 -8.03 -7.16 6.17
C ILE A 101 -6.59 -7.50 5.86
N THR A 102 -6.32 -8.78 5.65
CA THR A 102 -5.03 -9.25 5.13
C THR A 102 -5.11 -9.36 3.62
N VAL A 103 -4.37 -8.47 2.95
CA VAL A 103 -4.25 -8.43 1.49
C VAL A 103 -3.14 -9.39 1.08
N HIS A 104 -3.48 -10.40 0.30
CA HIS A 104 -2.56 -11.43 -0.18
C HIS A 104 -2.07 -11.12 -1.58
N ARG A 105 -0.99 -11.78 -2.01
CA ARG A 105 -0.49 -11.66 -3.37
C ARG A 105 -1.62 -11.87 -4.41
N GLY A 106 -1.79 -10.88 -5.28
CA GLY A 106 -2.83 -10.85 -6.31
C GLY A 106 -4.08 -10.06 -5.91
N ASP A 107 -4.28 -9.80 -4.62
CA ASP A 107 -5.38 -8.99 -4.13
C ASP A 107 -5.11 -7.51 -4.36
N ILE A 108 -6.20 -6.74 -4.49
CA ILE A 108 -6.19 -5.28 -4.57
C ILE A 108 -7.15 -4.76 -3.51
N ILE A 109 -6.67 -3.88 -2.63
CA ILE A 109 -7.52 -3.13 -1.70
C ILE A 109 -7.83 -1.77 -2.31
N LEU A 110 -9.10 -1.37 -2.23
CA LEU A 110 -9.56 -0.03 -2.59
C LEU A 110 -10.19 0.60 -1.36
N ILE A 111 -9.69 1.77 -0.99
CA ILE A 111 -10.09 2.44 0.25
C ILE A 111 -9.91 3.96 0.10
N ASP A 112 -10.87 4.71 0.64
CA ASP A 112 -10.69 6.14 0.83
C ASP A 112 -9.83 6.38 2.08
N THR A 113 -8.52 6.49 1.86
CA THR A 113 -7.52 6.71 2.92
C THR A 113 -7.57 8.11 3.53
N ASN A 114 -8.33 9.04 2.94
CA ASN A 114 -8.62 10.35 3.54
C ASN A 114 -9.71 10.26 4.62
N GLN A 115 -10.51 9.19 4.64
CA GLN A 115 -11.62 9.02 5.60
C GLN A 115 -11.31 7.95 6.66
N TRP A 116 -10.62 6.88 6.27
CA TRP A 116 -10.31 5.76 7.16
C TRP A 116 -8.91 5.88 7.73
N TYR A 117 -8.83 6.02 9.06
CA TYR A 117 -7.57 5.93 9.77
C TYR A 117 -7.00 4.53 9.56
N HIS A 118 -5.75 4.44 9.15
CA HIS A 118 -5.18 3.15 8.80
C HIS A 118 -3.73 3.00 9.25
N THR A 119 -3.41 1.76 9.67
CA THR A 119 -2.05 1.29 9.91
C THR A 119 -1.85 -0.04 9.20
N THR A 120 -0.62 -0.37 8.84
CA THR A 120 -0.29 -1.60 8.12
C THR A 120 0.78 -2.40 8.83
N VAL A 121 0.68 -3.72 8.71
CA VAL A 121 1.65 -4.68 9.24
C VAL A 121 1.99 -5.67 8.14
N ILE A 122 3.28 -5.83 7.85
CA ILE A 122 3.75 -6.86 6.93
C ILE A 122 3.82 -8.18 7.67
N GLU A 123 3.17 -9.20 7.11
CA GLU A 123 3.18 -10.55 7.68
C GLU A 123 3.98 -11.54 6.83
N GLY A 124 4.34 -12.66 7.47
CA GLY A 124 5.11 -13.73 6.84
C GLY A 124 6.61 -13.43 6.79
N ASN A 125 7.36 -14.35 6.19
CA ASN A 125 8.84 -14.33 6.18
C ASN A 125 9.42 -13.85 4.85
N GLU A 126 8.58 -13.54 3.86
CA GLU A 126 9.03 -13.03 2.57
C GLU A 126 8.90 -11.51 2.48
N MET A 127 9.62 -10.92 1.52
CA MET A 127 9.48 -9.50 1.23
C MET A 127 8.07 -9.19 0.71
N SER A 128 7.42 -8.22 1.32
CA SER A 128 6.16 -7.65 0.85
C SER A 128 6.46 -6.55 -0.15
N VAL A 129 5.76 -6.56 -1.28
CA VAL A 129 5.85 -5.53 -2.33
C VAL A 129 4.44 -5.17 -2.75
N THR A 130 4.15 -3.89 -2.72
CA THR A 130 2.85 -3.33 -3.11
C THR A 130 3.05 -2.16 -4.04
N LEU A 131 2.08 -1.99 -4.93
CA LEU A 131 1.98 -0.88 -5.86
C LEU A 131 0.58 -0.28 -5.74
N GLY A 132 0.47 1.03 -5.67
CA GLY A 132 -0.82 1.70 -5.61
C GLY A 132 -0.79 3.04 -6.33
N SER A 133 -1.99 3.56 -6.58
CA SER A 133 -2.20 4.89 -7.15
C SER A 133 -3.57 5.39 -6.69
N GLU A 134 -3.80 6.68 -6.85
CA GLU A 134 -5.13 7.28 -6.70
C GLU A 134 -5.91 7.12 -8.01
N TYR A 135 -7.25 7.14 -7.93
CA TYR A 135 -8.12 7.06 -9.12
C TYR A 135 -9.32 8.01 -9.06
N ASP A 136 -9.87 8.30 -10.24
CA ASP A 136 -11.10 9.07 -10.47
C ASP A 136 -11.79 8.69 -11.76
#